data_AF-A0A182HQC7-F1
#
_entry.id   AF-A0A182HQC7-F1
#
_cell.length_a   1.000
_cell.length_b   1.000
_cell.length_c   1.000
_cell.angle_alpha   90.00
_cell.angle_beta   90.00
_cell.angle_gamma   90.00
#
_symmetry.space_group_name_H-M   'P 1'
#
loop_
_entity.id
_entity.type
_entity.pdbx_description
1 polymer ?
#
loop_
_entity_poly.entity_id
_entity_poly.type
_entity_poly.pdbx_seq_one_letter_code
_entity_poly.pdbx_strand_id
1 'polypeptide(L)'
;MSGILFEDIFNVKDMDPEGKKFDRVSRLHCESESFKMDLILDINSWLYPLELGDKFRLVLATTLHEDGTAASMEYNAAEIEGSRADSFEYVMFGKVYRIEGDDSQTESSNRLSAYVSFGGLLMRLQGDANNLHGFEIDQHMFLLMKKLAF
;
A
#
# COMPACT_ATOMS: atom_id res chain seq x y z
N MET A 1 1.78 -8.73 -17.25
CA MET A 1 1.64 -8.03 -15.95
C MET A 1 1.46 -6.54 -16.20
N SER A 2 0.32 -6.13 -16.76
CA SER A 2 -0.02 -4.71 -16.94
C SER A 2 -0.64 -4.15 -15.66
N GLY A 3 -0.33 -2.91 -15.30
CA GLY A 3 -1.03 -2.17 -14.24
C GLY A 3 -0.59 -2.42 -12.78
N ILE A 4 0.50 -3.16 -12.53
CA ILE A 4 1.15 -3.18 -11.21
C ILE A 4 2.14 -2.01 -11.15
N LEU A 5 1.98 -1.13 -10.17
CA LEU A 5 2.91 -0.02 -9.92
C LEU A 5 4.04 -0.44 -9.00
N PHE A 6 3.70 -1.22 -7.98
CA PHE A 6 4.63 -1.54 -6.92
C PHE A 6 4.26 -2.90 -6.30
N GLU A 7 5.27 -3.69 -5.99
CA GLU A 7 5.12 -4.95 -5.29
C GLU A 7 6.33 -5.17 -4.40
N ASP A 8 6.09 -5.45 -3.12
CA ASP A 8 7.15 -5.82 -2.20
C ASP A 8 6.62 -6.61 -0.99
N ILE A 9 7.54 -7.20 -0.24
CA ILE A 9 7.27 -7.87 1.03
C ILE A 9 7.68 -6.95 2.17
N PHE A 10 6.74 -6.71 3.07
CA PHE A 10 6.93 -5.89 4.26
C PHE A 10 6.86 -6.73 5.51
N ASN A 11 7.64 -6.32 6.50
CA ASN A 11 7.63 -6.87 7.84
C ASN A 11 7.07 -5.83 8.81
N VAL A 12 6.10 -6.21 9.63
CA VAL A 12 5.53 -5.35 10.68
C VAL A 12 6.56 -5.19 11.81
N LYS A 13 7.12 -3.99 11.94
CA LYS A 13 8.11 -3.67 12.98
C LYS A 13 7.47 -3.12 14.23
N ASP A 14 6.46 -2.27 14.07
CA ASP A 14 5.76 -1.64 15.18
C ASP A 14 4.27 -1.48 14.87
N MET A 15 3.46 -1.44 15.92
CA MET A 15 2.01 -1.30 15.84
C MET A 15 1.54 -0.26 16.85
N ASP A 16 0.86 0.78 16.37
CA ASP A 16 0.31 1.86 17.19
C ASP A 16 1.34 2.51 18.14
N PRO A 17 2.43 3.13 17.62
CA PRO A 17 3.50 3.70 18.45
C PRO A 17 3.03 4.82 19.39
N GLU A 18 1.92 5.50 19.05
CA GLU A 18 1.30 6.52 19.91
C GLU A 18 0.24 5.94 20.87
N GLY A 19 0.16 4.61 20.97
CA GLY A 19 -0.91 3.90 21.64
C GLY A 19 -2.16 3.74 20.78
N LYS A 20 -3.00 2.76 21.14
CA LYS A 20 -4.23 2.43 20.42
C LYS A 20 -5.27 3.53 20.62
N LYS A 21 -5.34 4.47 19.68
CA LYS A 21 -6.34 5.56 19.67
C LYS A 21 -7.71 5.11 19.15
N PHE A 22 -7.75 4.02 18.36
CA PHE A 22 -8.96 3.51 17.72
C PHE A 22 -9.13 2.01 17.98
N ASP A 23 -10.35 1.55 18.26
CA ASP A 23 -10.60 0.14 18.59
C ASP A 23 -10.44 -0.81 17.38
N ARG A 24 -10.84 -0.34 16.19
CA ARG A 24 -10.96 -1.15 14.96
C ARG A 24 -9.92 -0.83 13.90
N VAL A 25 -9.11 0.20 14.11
CA VAL A 25 -8.08 0.64 13.17
C VAL A 25 -6.76 0.68 13.93
N SER A 26 -5.73 0.11 13.32
CA SER A 26 -4.38 0.15 13.85
C SER A 26 -3.44 0.75 12.81
N ARG A 27 -2.50 1.56 13.27
CA ARG A 27 -1.44 2.13 12.45
C ARG A 27 -0.22 1.23 12.52
N LEU A 28 0.10 0.60 11.40
CA LEU A 28 1.26 -0.27 11.27
C LEU A 28 2.46 0.52 10.79
N HIS A 29 3.61 0.22 11.38
CA HIS A 29 4.92 0.65 10.88
C HIS A 29 5.63 -0.58 10.37
N CYS A 30 5.85 -0.60 9.08
CA CYS A 30 6.38 -1.73 8.35
C CYS A 30 7.65 -1.33 7.62
N GLU A 31 8.60 -2.25 7.55
CA GLU A 31 9.85 -2.07 6.83
C GLU A 31 9.93 -3.11 5.71
N SER A 32 10.34 -2.68 4.52
CA SER A 32 10.58 -3.55 3.37
C SER A 32 11.81 -4.43 3.60
N GLU A 33 11.73 -5.70 3.20
CA GLU A 33 12.86 -6.63 3.26
C GLU A 33 13.87 -6.39 2.13
N SER A 34 13.39 -5.94 0.96
CA SER A 34 14.16 -5.87 -0.28
C SER A 34 14.83 -4.51 -0.52
N PHE A 35 14.12 -3.42 -0.23
CA PHE A 35 14.44 -2.08 -0.75
C PHE A 35 14.67 -1.01 0.32
N LYS A 36 14.78 -1.37 1.62
CA LYS A 36 14.93 -0.42 2.74
C LYS A 36 13.90 0.72 2.70
N MET A 37 12.66 0.36 2.39
CA MET A 37 11.52 1.28 2.38
C MET A 37 10.78 1.25 3.70
N ASP A 38 10.28 2.41 4.06
CA ASP A 38 9.46 2.61 5.24
C ASP A 38 8.00 2.76 4.80
N LEU A 39 7.13 1.93 5.38
CA LEU A 39 5.70 1.94 5.13
C LEU A 39 4.96 2.22 6.43
N ILE A 40 4.14 3.26 6.43
CA ILE A 40 3.12 3.47 7.46
C ILE A 40 1.77 3.21 6.82
N LEU A 41 0.96 2.35 7.42
CA LEU A 41 -0.33 1.97 6.87
C LEU A 41 -1.38 1.84 7.98
N ASP A 42 -2.49 2.56 7.82
CA ASP A 42 -3.68 2.35 8.64
C ASP A 42 -4.49 1.18 8.07
N ILE A 43 -4.73 0.15 8.88
CA ILE A 43 -5.55 -1.01 8.49
C ILE A 43 -6.71 -1.22 9.45
N ASN A 44 -7.75 -1.89 8.97
CA ASN A 44 -8.81 -2.39 9.84
C ASN A 44 -8.37 -3.70 10.51
N SER A 45 -7.84 -3.60 11.72
CA SER A 45 -7.33 -4.73 12.51
C SER A 45 -8.41 -5.71 12.95
N TRP A 46 -9.69 -5.35 12.84
CA TRP A 46 -10.80 -6.27 13.13
C TRP A 46 -11.11 -7.21 11.97
N LEU A 47 -10.99 -6.71 10.73
CA LEU A 47 -11.18 -7.54 9.52
C LEU A 47 -9.93 -8.34 9.19
N TYR A 48 -8.76 -7.74 9.36
CA TYR A 48 -7.48 -8.33 8.99
C TYR A 48 -6.49 -8.21 10.15
N PRO A 49 -6.50 -9.18 11.09
CA PRO A 49 -5.64 -9.13 12.26
C PRO A 49 -4.19 -9.41 11.86
N LEU A 50 -3.33 -8.41 12.07
CA LEU A 50 -1.88 -8.54 11.95
C LEU A 50 -1.23 -8.44 13.32
N GLU A 51 -0.14 -9.16 13.50
CA GLU A 51 0.68 -9.20 14.71
C GLU A 51 2.07 -8.59 14.44
N LEU A 52 2.73 -8.16 15.51
CA LEU A 52 4.12 -7.71 15.46
C LEU A 52 5.03 -8.84 14.93
N GLY A 53 5.85 -8.52 13.92
CA GLY A 53 6.73 -9.48 13.26
C GLY A 53 6.10 -10.26 12.11
N ASP A 54 4.81 -10.08 11.84
CA ASP A 54 4.18 -10.67 10.66
C ASP A 54 4.80 -10.12 9.37
N LYS A 55 4.98 -11.00 8.39
CA LYS A 55 5.33 -10.64 7.02
C LYS A 55 4.10 -10.68 6.13
N PHE A 56 3.96 -9.70 5.27
CA PHE A 56 2.91 -9.68 4.27
C PHE A 56 3.44 -9.17 2.94
N ARG A 57 2.88 -9.69 1.85
CA ARG A 57 3.10 -9.19 0.50
C ARG A 57 2.11 -8.07 0.25
N LEU A 58 2.61 -6.91 -0.18
CA LEU A 58 1.82 -5.76 -0.58
C LEU A 58 2.01 -5.50 -2.07
N VAL A 59 0.90 -5.30 -2.76
CA VAL A 59 0.86 -4.96 -4.19
C VAL A 59 0.02 -3.71 -4.36
N LEU A 60 0.53 -2.73 -5.08
CA LEU A 60 -0.19 -1.55 -5.52
C LEU A 60 -0.42 -1.64 -7.02
N ALA A 61 -1.67 -1.52 -7.44
CA ALA A 61 -2.08 -1.63 -8.83
C ALA A 61 -3.03 -0.50 -9.22
N THR A 62 -2.97 -0.05 -10.48
CA THR A 62 -3.94 0.91 -11.03
C THR A 62 -5.25 0.24 -11.44
N THR A 63 -5.23 -1.08 -11.66
CA THR A 63 -6.39 -1.87 -12.07
C THR A 63 -6.35 -3.28 -11.49
N LEU A 64 -7.54 -3.82 -11.23
CA LEU A 64 -7.73 -5.21 -10.79
C LEU A 64 -7.78 -6.20 -11.97
N HIS A 65 -8.04 -5.71 -13.19
CA HIS A 65 -8.10 -6.54 -14.39
C HIS A 65 -6.70 -6.97 -14.83
N GLU A 66 -6.54 -8.26 -15.11
CA GLU A 66 -5.26 -8.79 -15.56
C GLU A 66 -4.84 -8.27 -16.93
N ASP A 67 -5.83 -7.92 -17.77
CA ASP A 67 -5.64 -7.36 -19.11
C ASP A 67 -5.14 -5.91 -19.11
N GLY A 68 -5.20 -5.21 -17.97
CA GLY A 68 -4.75 -3.82 -17.87
C GLY A 68 -5.79 -2.78 -18.28
N THR A 69 -7.02 -3.18 -18.54
CA THR A 69 -8.16 -2.27 -18.74
C THR A 69 -8.29 -1.37 -17.52
N ALA A 70 -8.47 -0.07 -17.72
CA ALA A 70 -8.68 0.86 -16.62
C ALA A 70 -9.88 0.41 -15.79
N ALA A 71 -9.71 0.32 -14.48
CA ALA A 71 -10.82 -0.01 -13.59
C ALA A 71 -11.90 1.07 -13.73
N SER A 72 -13.14 0.65 -13.90
CA SER A 72 -14.27 1.57 -13.85
C SER A 72 -14.38 2.15 -12.43
N MET A 73 -14.80 3.41 -12.31
CA MET A 73 -15.10 4.01 -11.00
C MET A 73 -16.38 3.43 -10.37
N GLU A 74 -17.14 2.63 -11.12
CA GLU A 74 -18.33 1.94 -10.65
C GLU A 74 -17.94 0.57 -10.12
N TYR A 75 -18.31 0.31 -8.87
CA TYR A 75 -18.09 -0.99 -8.24
C TYR A 75 -19.06 -2.01 -8.83
N ASN A 76 -18.52 -3.01 -9.52
CA ASN A 76 -19.31 -4.12 -10.04
C ASN A 76 -18.75 -5.45 -9.52
N ALA A 77 -19.49 -6.07 -8.59
CA ALA A 77 -19.02 -7.29 -7.91
C ALA A 77 -18.74 -8.46 -8.89
N ALA A 78 -19.49 -8.52 -9.99
CA ALA A 78 -19.31 -9.55 -11.02
C ALA A 78 -17.99 -9.41 -11.81
N GLU A 79 -17.41 -8.21 -11.85
CA GLU A 79 -16.12 -7.95 -12.52
C GLU A 79 -14.91 -8.26 -11.62
N ILE A 80 -15.15 -8.49 -10.33
CA ILE A 80 -14.12 -8.81 -9.34
C ILE A 80 -13.90 -10.34 -9.26
N GLU A 81 -14.93 -11.14 -9.55
CA GLU A 81 -14.82 -12.61 -9.63
C GLU A 81 -13.85 -13.00 -10.76
N GLY A 82 -12.72 -13.62 -10.41
CA GLY A 82 -11.64 -13.97 -11.34
C GLY A 82 -10.63 -12.85 -11.60
N SER A 83 -10.71 -11.73 -10.88
CA SER A 83 -9.71 -10.66 -10.93
C SER A 83 -8.50 -10.95 -10.03
N ARG A 84 -7.48 -10.09 -10.08
CA ARG A 84 -6.30 -10.21 -9.20
C ARG A 84 -6.66 -10.19 -7.72
N ALA A 85 -7.77 -9.56 -7.35
CA ALA A 85 -8.23 -9.46 -5.96
C ALA A 85 -8.42 -10.83 -5.30
N ASP A 86 -8.81 -11.85 -6.06
CA ASP A 86 -9.13 -13.19 -5.53
C ASP A 86 -7.91 -13.88 -4.88
N SER A 87 -6.70 -13.54 -5.34
CA SER A 87 -5.46 -14.10 -4.80
C SER A 87 -4.98 -13.44 -3.50
N PHE A 88 -5.60 -12.32 -3.10
CA PHE A 88 -5.23 -11.51 -1.94
C PHE A 88 -6.34 -11.53 -0.88
N GLU A 89 -5.95 -11.37 0.38
CA GLU A 89 -6.87 -11.49 1.51
C GLU A 89 -7.47 -10.13 1.90
N TYR A 90 -6.76 -9.05 1.59
CA TYR A 90 -7.16 -7.70 1.96
C TYR A 90 -6.98 -6.76 0.77
N VAL A 91 -8.04 -6.05 0.40
CA VAL A 91 -8.05 -5.12 -0.73
C VAL A 91 -8.63 -3.78 -0.30
N MET A 92 -7.97 -2.69 -0.69
CA MET A 92 -8.42 -1.32 -0.48
C MET A 92 -8.36 -0.54 -1.78
N PHE A 93 -9.27 0.42 -1.93
CA PHE A 93 -9.27 1.37 -3.05
C PHE A 93 -9.11 2.78 -2.52
N GLY A 94 -8.21 3.54 -3.13
CA GLY A 94 -7.81 4.84 -2.62
C GLY A 94 -7.23 5.74 -3.70
N LYS A 95 -6.81 6.93 -3.27
CA LYS A 95 -6.25 7.96 -4.13
C LYS A 95 -4.97 8.51 -3.54
N VAL A 96 -3.96 8.72 -4.37
CA VAL A 96 -2.77 9.48 -4.00
C VAL A 96 -3.15 10.94 -3.86
N TYR A 97 -2.91 11.53 -2.69
CA TYR A 97 -3.28 12.93 -2.44
C TYR A 97 -2.07 13.84 -2.29
N ARG A 98 -0.90 13.29 -1.97
CA ARG A 98 0.34 14.05 -1.78
C ARG A 98 1.54 13.20 -2.13
N ILE A 99 2.51 13.80 -2.80
CA ILE A 99 3.83 13.21 -3.05
C ILE A 99 4.83 14.27 -2.62
N GLU A 100 5.80 13.87 -1.81
CA GLU A 100 6.90 14.71 -1.36
C GLU A 100 8.22 14.12 -1.84
N GLY A 101 9.02 14.93 -2.53
CA GLY A 101 10.45 14.64 -2.73
C GLY A 101 11.24 15.27 -1.60
N ASP A 102 12.26 14.57 -1.10
CA ASP A 102 13.22 15.19 -0.19
C ASP A 102 14.11 16.17 -0.99
N ASP A 103 13.77 17.45 -0.98
CA ASP A 103 14.52 18.54 -1.64
C ASP A 103 15.80 18.94 -0.85
N SER A 104 16.17 18.13 0.14
CA SER A 104 17.42 18.26 0.88
C SER A 104 18.60 18.00 -0.06
N GLN A 105 19.21 19.08 -0.58
CA GLN A 105 20.38 19.18 -1.48
C GLN A 105 21.69 18.51 -0.97
N THR A 106 21.60 17.32 -0.42
CA THR A 106 22.74 16.42 -0.20
C THR A 106 22.56 15.26 -1.16
N GLU A 107 23.45 15.19 -2.14
CA GLU A 107 23.49 14.32 -3.35
C GLU A 107 23.39 12.79 -3.12
N SER A 108 22.92 12.32 -1.96
CA SER A 108 23.03 10.94 -1.52
C SER A 108 21.73 10.31 -1.03
N SER A 109 20.58 10.98 -1.10
CA SER A 109 19.29 10.37 -0.74
C SER A 109 18.14 10.92 -1.57
N ASN A 110 18.00 10.43 -2.80
CA ASN A 110 16.85 10.69 -3.68
C ASN A 110 15.59 9.93 -3.18
N ARG A 111 15.17 10.22 -1.95
CA ARG A 111 14.04 9.58 -1.29
C ARG A 111 12.76 10.36 -1.58
N LEU A 112 11.73 9.64 -2.01
CA LEU A 112 10.38 10.14 -2.19
C LEU A 112 9.45 9.52 -1.15
N SER A 113 8.47 10.31 -0.73
CA SER A 113 7.38 9.90 0.16
C SER A 113 6.06 10.09 -0.57
N ALA A 114 5.39 8.99 -0.90
CA ALA A 114 4.04 9.01 -1.44
C ALA A 114 3.01 8.81 -0.33
N TYR A 115 1.96 9.63 -0.35
CA TYR A 115 0.85 9.55 0.59
C TYR A 115 -0.44 9.20 -0.14
N VAL A 116 -1.10 8.15 0.34
CA VAL A 116 -2.32 7.60 -0.24
C VAL A 116 -3.41 7.58 0.82
N SER A 117 -4.65 7.87 0.41
CA SER A 117 -5.82 7.80 1.27
C SER A 117 -6.82 6.78 0.73
N PHE A 118 -7.13 5.77 1.53
CA PHE A 118 -8.11 4.72 1.27
C PHE A 118 -9.39 5.02 2.05
N GLY A 119 -10.13 6.04 1.64
CA GLY A 119 -11.39 6.43 2.28
C GLY A 119 -11.23 6.92 3.74
N GLY A 120 -10.08 7.46 4.09
CA GLY A 120 -9.76 7.93 5.46
C GLY A 120 -8.69 7.10 6.18
N LEU A 121 -8.39 5.90 5.69
CA LEU A 121 -7.21 5.14 6.12
C LEU A 121 -5.99 5.68 5.36
N LEU A 122 -4.98 6.16 6.10
CA LEU A 122 -3.82 6.80 5.50
C LEU A 122 -2.69 5.79 5.30
N MET A 123 -1.95 6.01 4.22
CA MET A 123 -0.72 5.30 3.91
C MET A 123 0.37 6.31 3.58
N ARG A 124 1.58 6.02 4.06
CA ARG A 124 2.81 6.70 3.66
C ARG A 124 3.83 5.66 3.24
N LEU A 125 4.25 5.70 1.99
CA LEU A 125 5.34 4.88 1.46
C LEU A 125 6.53 5.77 1.19
N GLN A 126 7.65 5.49 1.86
CA GLN A 126 8.90 6.22 1.68
C GLN A 126 9.97 5.29 1.13
N GLY A 127 10.61 5.68 0.03
CA GLY A 127 11.62 4.87 -0.64
C GLY A 127 12.39 5.67 -1.69
N ASP A 128 13.31 5.01 -2.39
CA ASP A 128 14.05 5.62 -3.48
C ASP A 128 13.15 5.96 -4.68
N ALA A 129 13.45 7.07 -5.35
CA ALA A 129 12.71 7.59 -6.51
C ALA A 129 12.47 6.54 -7.61
N ASN A 130 13.45 5.68 -7.85
CA ASN A 130 13.39 4.66 -8.89
C ASN A 130 12.28 3.63 -8.63
N ASN A 131 11.94 3.39 -7.36
CA ASN A 131 10.94 2.39 -6.99
C ASN A 131 9.53 2.98 -6.86
N LEU A 132 9.43 4.31 -6.70
CA LEU A 132 8.16 5.05 -6.70
C LEU A 132 7.83 5.63 -8.09
N HIS A 133 8.38 5.05 -9.16
CA HIS A 133 8.05 5.46 -10.51
C HIS A 133 6.58 5.09 -10.82
N GLY A 134 5.80 6.07 -11.28
CA GLY A 134 4.40 5.85 -11.68
C GLY A 134 3.34 6.22 -10.63
N PHE A 135 3.73 6.81 -9.50
CA PHE A 135 2.79 7.50 -8.60
C PHE A 135 2.53 8.91 -9.10
N GLU A 136 1.27 9.21 -9.38
CA GLU A 136 0.81 10.55 -9.76
C GLU A 136 -0.20 11.07 -8.74
N ILE A 137 -0.21 12.39 -8.53
CA ILE A 137 -1.21 13.04 -7.67
C ILE A 137 -2.59 12.86 -8.30
N ASP A 138 -3.61 12.66 -7.47
CA ASP A 138 -4.99 12.37 -7.87
C ASP A 138 -5.20 11.05 -8.61
N GLN A 139 -4.18 10.21 -8.70
CA GLN A 139 -4.29 8.87 -9.25
C GLN A 139 -5.00 7.93 -8.28
N HIS A 140 -5.91 7.12 -8.83
CA HIS A 140 -6.58 6.06 -8.10
C HIS A 140 -5.75 4.78 -8.15
N MET A 141 -5.72 4.07 -7.02
CA MET A 141 -5.00 2.80 -6.91
C MET A 141 -5.70 1.83 -5.97
N PHE A 142 -5.46 0.56 -6.26
CA PHE A 142 -5.81 -0.57 -5.43
C PHE A 142 -4.59 -0.99 -4.64
N LEU A 143 -4.78 -1.16 -3.34
CA LEU A 143 -3.84 -1.84 -2.47
C LEU A 143 -4.35 -3.25 -2.24
N LEU A 144 -3.49 -4.22 -2.51
CA LEU A 144 -3.75 -5.63 -2.28
C LEU A 144 -2.71 -6.16 -1.30
N MET A 145 -3.16 -6.89 -0.30
CA MET A 145 -2.33 -7.45 0.76
C MET A 145 -2.64 -8.92 0.97
N LYS A 146 -1.59 -9.70 1.22
CA LYS A 146 -1.68 -11.12 1.55
C LYS A 146 -0.67 -11.47 2.64
N LYS A 147 -1.12 -12.12 3.71
CA LYS A 147 -0.24 -12.54 4.79
C LYS A 147 0.65 -13.68 4.28
N LEU A 148 1.93 -13.62 4.61
CA LEU A 148 2.84 -14.72 4.35
C LEU A 148 2.94 -15.53 5.63
N ALA A 149 2.35 -16.72 5.64
CA ALA A 149 2.53 -17.68 6.72
C ALA A 149 3.93 -18.29 6.60
N PHE A 150 4.74 -18.15 7.65
CA PHE A 150 5.98 -18.91 7.86
C PHE A 150 5.82 -19.80 9.09
#